data_AF-X8JM56-F1
#
_entry.id   AF-X8JM56-F1
#
_cell.length_a   1.000
_cell.length_b   1.000
_cell.length_c   1.000
_cell.angle_alpha   90.00
_cell.angle_beta   90.00
_cell.angle_gamma   90.00
#
_symmetry.space_group_name_H-M   'P 1'
#
loop_
_entity.id
_entity.type
_entity.pdbx_description
1 polymer ?
#
loop_
_entity_poly.entity_id
_entity_poly.type
_entity_poly.pdbx_seq_one_letter_code
_entity_poly.pdbx_strand_id
1 'polypeptide(L)' 'MVAADEPLVYTYGYHELKIILEGEIHLEDTAKPGEIIKAKAGDVLRIEKGTTVKFTSPTKGKAFYVGQRAYRAF' A
#
# COMPACT_ATOMS: atom_id res chain seq x y z
N MET A 1 -1.90 -14.46 -11.05
CA MET A 1 -0.68 -13.79 -10.54
C MET A 1 -0.54 -12.52 -11.35
N VAL A 2 -0.44 -11.35 -10.70
CA VAL A 2 -0.22 -10.07 -11.41
C VAL A 2 1.23 -10.07 -11.91
N ALA A 3 1.47 -9.68 -13.16
CA ALA A 3 2.83 -9.57 -13.69
C ALA A 3 3.60 -8.52 -12.89
N ALA A 4 4.92 -8.68 -12.73
CA ALA A 4 5.73 -7.80 -11.87
C ALA A 4 5.64 -6.31 -12.24
N ASP A 5 5.27 -6.00 -13.49
CA ASP A 5 5.18 -4.64 -14.02
C ASP A 5 3.75 -4.05 -14.01
N GLU A 6 2.72 -4.83 -13.68
CA GLU A 6 1.35 -4.33 -13.62
C GLU A 6 1.05 -3.70 -12.26
N PRO A 7 0.51 -2.46 -12.20
CA PRO A 7 0.16 -1.82 -10.95
C PRO A 7 -0.89 -2.62 -10.17
N LEU A 8 -0.66 -2.82 -8.87
CA LEU A 8 -1.66 -3.39 -7.98
C LEU A 8 -2.63 -2.30 -7.54
N VAL A 9 -3.88 -2.39 -7.98
CA VAL A 9 -4.96 -1.49 -7.53
C VAL A 9 -5.80 -2.21 -6.48
N TYR A 10 -5.99 -1.58 -5.32
CA TYR A 10 -6.73 -2.18 -4.20
C TYR A 10 -7.54 -1.14 -3.42
N THR A 11 -8.81 -1.46 -3.15
CA THR A 11 -9.70 -0.66 -2.30
C THR A 11 -9.67 -1.18 -0.87
N TYR A 12 -9.27 -0.33 0.07
CA TYR A 12 -9.11 -0.68 1.47
C TYR A 12 -10.44 -0.66 2.23
N GLY A 13 -10.87 -1.83 2.73
CA GLY A 13 -12.07 -1.95 3.59
C GLY A 13 -11.84 -1.59 5.07
N TYR A 14 -10.61 -1.24 5.46
CA TYR A 14 -10.17 -0.98 6.82
C TYR A 14 -8.94 -0.06 6.82
N HIS A 15 -8.59 0.55 7.96
CA HIS A 15 -7.35 1.32 8.08
C HIS A 15 -6.15 0.37 8.16
N GLU A 16 -5.12 0.61 7.37
CA GLU A 16 -3.87 -0.16 7.37
C GLU A 16 -2.68 0.74 7.69
N LEU A 17 -1.77 0.25 8.53
CA LEU A 17 -0.42 0.78 8.64
C LEU A 17 0.55 -0.22 8.04
N LYS A 18 1.52 0.28 7.28
CA LYS A 18 2.53 -0.54 6.60
C LYS A 18 3.90 0.06 6.80
N ILE A 19 4.86 -0.75 7.25
CA ILE A 19 6.28 -0.38 7.27
C ILE A 19 6.99 -1.02 6.07
N ILE A 20 7.77 -0.22 5.35
CA ILE A 20 8.60 -0.74 4.26
C ILE A 20 9.87 -1.34 4.88
N LEU A 21 10.12 -2.60 4.57
CA LEU A 21 11.27 -3.34 5.08
C LEU A 21 12.46 -3.31 4.12
N GLU A 22 12.20 -3.43 2.81
CA GLU A 22 13.22 -3.45 1.77
C GLU A 22 12.70 -2.81 0.48
N GLY A 23 13.61 -2.19 -0.28
CA GLY A 23 13.31 -1.61 -1.58
C GLY A 23 12.46 -0.34 -1.49
N GLU A 24 11.62 -0.13 -2.50
CA GLU A 24 10.81 1.07 -2.68
C GLU A 24 9.40 0.70 -3.16
N ILE A 25 8.39 1.28 -2.53
CA ILE A 25 6.98 1.16 -2.92
C ILE A 25 6.46 2.56 -3.22
N HIS A 26 5.89 2.72 -4.41
CA HIS A 26 5.15 3.91 -4.79
C HIS A 26 3.68 3.69 -4.48
N LEU A 27 3.07 4.67 -3.82
CA LEU A 27 1.67 4.68 -3.44
C LEU A 27 1.02 5.91 -4.06
N GLU A 28 -0.04 5.70 -4.84
CA GLU A 28 -0.89 6.76 -5.37
C GLU A 28 -2.33 6.52 -4.94
N ASP A 29 -2.96 7.49 -4.29
CA ASP A 29 -4.40 7.49 -4.09
C ASP A 29 -5.08 7.80 -5.43
N THR A 30 -5.93 6.89 -5.90
CA THR A 30 -6.63 7.05 -7.18
C THR A 30 -7.57 8.25 -7.20
N ALA A 31 -7.98 8.77 -6.05
CA ALA A 31 -8.74 10.02 -5.93
C ALA A 31 -7.88 11.28 -6.08
N LYS A 32 -6.55 11.15 -6.01
CA LYS A 32 -5.56 12.24 -6.12
C LYS A 32 -4.47 11.90 -7.14
N PRO A 33 -4.84 11.78 -8.43
CA PRO A 33 -3.90 11.37 -9.46
C PRO A 33 -2.74 12.36 -9.60
N GLY A 34 -1.52 11.84 -9.76
CA GLY A 34 -0.28 12.60 -9.86
C GLY A 34 0.45 12.80 -8.52
N GLU A 35 -0.20 12.58 -7.39
CA GLU A 35 0.44 12.63 -6.07
C GLU A 35 0.97 11.24 -5.67
N ILE A 36 2.23 10.98 -6.00
CA ILE A 36 2.88 9.69 -5.72
C ILE A 36 3.77 9.80 -4.49
N ILE A 37 3.43 9.04 -3.44
CA ILE A 37 4.28 8.86 -2.27
C ILE A 37 5.31 7.76 -2.59
N LYS A 38 6.59 8.09 -2.49
CA LYS A 38 7.70 7.16 -2.72
C LYS A 38 8.30 6.72 -1.37
N ALA A 39 7.84 5.58 -0.86
CA ALA A 39 8.26 5.07 0.43
C ALA A 39 9.38 4.03 0.27
N LYS A 40 10.43 4.18 1.08
CA LYS A 40 11.63 3.32 1.11
C LYS A 40 11.76 2.64 2.47
N ALA A 41 12.70 1.69 2.57
CA ALA A 41 12.96 0.96 3.81
C ALA A 41 13.05 1.89 5.05
N GLY A 42 12.25 1.59 6.08
CA GLY A 42 12.10 2.40 7.30
C GLY A 42 10.88 3.33 7.30
N ASP A 43 10.35 3.70 6.13
CA ASP A 43 9.16 4.55 6.06
C ASP A 43 7.89 3.79 6.47
N VAL A 44 6.95 4.53 7.08
CA VAL A 44 5.64 4.02 7.47
C VAL A 44 4.56 4.72 6.65
N LEU A 45 3.73 3.93 5.99
CA LEU A 45 2.55 4.36 5.25
C LEU A 45 1.30 4.11 6.09
N ARG A 46 0.39 5.09 6.09
CA ARG A 46 -0.97 4.95 6.62
C ARG A 46 -1.95 5.02 5.45
N ILE A 47 -2.83 4.04 5.36
CA ILE A 47 -3.88 3.98 4.35
C ILE A 47 -5.22 3.98 5.07
N GLU A 48 -6.11 4.88 4.66
CA GLU A 48 -7.39 5.03 5.30
C GLU A 48 -8.44 4.08 4.71
N LYS A 49 -9.41 3.69 5.54
CA LYS A 49 -10.55 2.93 5.09
C LYS A 49 -11.29 3.72 4.00
N GLY A 50 -11.61 3.06 2.90
CA GLY A 50 -12.28 3.63 1.74
C GLY A 50 -11.32 4.12 0.65
N THR A 51 -10.02 4.24 0.92
CA THR A 51 -9.04 4.64 -0.09
C THR A 51 -8.84 3.54 -1.12
N THR A 52 -8.90 3.89 -2.40
CA THR A 52 -8.44 3.02 -3.49
C THR A 52 -7.04 3.45 -3.87
N VAL A 53 -6.09 2.55 -3.64
CA VAL A 53 -4.66 2.81 -3.82
C VAL A 53 -4.15 2.05 -5.03
N LYS A 54 -3.31 2.71 -5.82
CA LYS A 54 -2.47 2.08 -6.84
C LYS A 54 -1.05 1.95 -6.30
N PHE A 55 -0.53 0.73 -6.27
CA PHE A 55 0.84 0.42 -5.89
C PHE A 55 1.69 0.10 -7.11
N THR A 56 2.88 0.67 -7.16
CA THR A 56 3.92 0.30 -8.12
C THR A 56 5.28 0.20 -7.41
N SER A 57 6.27 -0.37 -8.07
CA SER A 57 7.66 -0.32 -7.64
C SER A 57 8.54 -0.23 -8.87
N PRO A 58 9.59 0.62 -8.86
CA PRO A 58 10.54 0.65 -9.97
C PRO A 58 11.41 -0.61 -10.04
N THR A 59 11.51 -1.38 -8.94
CA THR A 59 12.32 -2.60 -8.88
C THR A 59 11.63 -3.68 -8.04
N LYS A 60 11.67 -3.54 -6.71
CA LYS A 60 11.01 -4.42 -5.73
C LYS A 60 10.66 -3.62 -4.48
N GLY A 61 9.65 -4.10 -3.77
CA GLY A 61 9.29 -3.58 -2.45
C GLY A 61 8.81 -4.71 -1.54
N LYS A 62 9.29 -4.72 -0.29
CA LYS A 62 8.81 -5.63 0.75
C LYS A 62 8.33 -4.82 1.93
N ALA A 63 7.16 -5.18 2.46
CA ALA A 63 6.56 -4.45 3.57
C ALA A 63 5.78 -5.37 4.51
N PHE A 64 5.81 -5.04 5.80
CA PHE A 64 4.96 -5.65 6.81
C PHE A 64 3.79 -4.72 7.09
N TYR A 65 2.59 -5.27 7.28
CA TYR A 65 1.38 -4.47 7.46
C TYR A 65 0.51 -4.98 8.60
N VAL A 66 -0.23 -4.06 9.21
CA VAL A 66 -1.26 -4.32 10.20
C VAL A 66 -2.54 -3.62 9.78
N GLY A 67 -3.64 -4.39 9.71
CA GLY A 67 -4.96 -3.87 9.39
C GLY A 67 -5.84 -3.79 10.63
N GLN A 68 -6.42 -2.61 10.88
CA GLN A 68 -7.42 -2.42 11.93
C GLN A 68 -8.78 -2.97 11.48
N ARG A 69 -8.89 -4.29 11.46
CA ARG A 69 -10.11 -5.01 11.08
C ARG A 69 -11.05 -5.15 12.27
N ALA A 70 -12.34 -5.28 12.00
CA ALA A 70 -13.31 -5.63 13.04
C ALA A 70 -12.91 -6.97 13.68
N TYR A 71 -13.19 -7.10 14.98
CA TYR A 71 -13.01 -8.35 15.69
C TYR A 71 -13.81 -9.45 14.98
N ARG A 72 -13.11 -10.51 14.55
CA ARG A 72 -13.73 -11.70 13.99
C ARG A 72 -13.66 -12.79 15.04
N ALA A 73 -14.76 -13.00 15.76
CA ALA A 73 -14.94 -14.20 16.56
C ALA A 73 -14.94 -15.41 15.61
N PHE A 74 -14.18 -16.45 15.94
CA PHE A 74 -14.17 -17.72 15.24
C PHE A 74 -15.37 -18.57 15.67
#